data_AF-A0A7K4AQJ0-F1
#
_entry.id   AF-A0A7K4AQJ0-F1
#
_cell.length_a   1.000
_cell.length_b   1.000
_cell.length_c   1.000
_cell.angle_alpha   90.00
_cell.angle_beta   90.00
_cell.angle_gamma   90.00
#
_symmetry.space_group_name_H-M   'P 1'
#
loop_
_entity.id
_entity.type
_entity.pdbx_description
1 polymer ?
#
loop_
_entity_poly.entity_id
_entity_poly.type
_entity_poly.pdbx_seq_one_letter_code
_entity_poly.pdbx_strand_id
1 'polypeptide(L)' 'AEIVNGTAFVLREQISMPSEDLVRETANLFGFQRTGRAINARISEAIEQLIQDNKIREDSGRLVYAES' A
#
# COMPACT_ATOMS: atom_id res chain seq x y z
N ALA A 1 -10.14 -4.96 5.17
CA ALA A 1 -10.02 -6.16 4.30
C ALA A 1 -8.56 -6.63 4.29
N GLU A 2 -8.26 -7.87 3.93
CA GLU A 2 -6.91 -8.46 4.06
C GLU A 2 -5.83 -7.67 3.29
N ILE A 3 -6.11 -7.28 2.04
CA ILE A 3 -5.20 -6.43 1.23
C ILE A 3 -4.90 -5.10 1.92
N VAL A 4 -5.92 -4.41 2.47
CA VAL A 4 -5.75 -3.15 3.21
C VAL A 4 -4.80 -3.32 4.41
N ASN A 5 -4.99 -4.39 5.18
CA ASN A 5 -4.14 -4.68 6.33
C ASN A 5 -2.71 -5.02 5.90
N GLY A 6 -2.54 -5.79 4.82
CA GLY A 6 -1.23 -6.11 4.24
C GLY A 6 -0.50 -4.87 3.71
N THR A 7 -1.20 -4.00 2.99
CA THR A 7 -0.65 -2.72 2.50
C THR A 7 -0.19 -1.83 3.65
N ALA A 8 -1.01 -1.69 4.69
CA ALA A 8 -0.62 -0.93 5.88
C ALA A 8 0.59 -1.55 6.59
N PHE A 9 0.64 -2.89 6.69
CA PHE A 9 1.76 -3.62 7.29
C PHE A 9 3.07 -3.34 6.53
N VAL A 10 3.08 -3.47 5.21
CA VAL A 10 4.26 -3.21 4.38
C VAL A 10 4.75 -1.77 4.57
N LEU A 11 3.85 -0.79 4.49
CA LEU A 11 4.27 0.62 4.61
C LEU A 11 4.75 0.95 6.03
N ARG A 12 4.15 0.35 7.06
CA ARG A 12 4.58 0.52 8.45
C ARG A 12 6.02 0.07 8.67
N GLU A 13 6.41 -1.08 8.11
CA GLU A 13 7.79 -1.60 8.24
C GLU A 13 8.82 -0.73 7.50
N GLN A 14 8.41 -0.06 6.42
CA GLN A 14 9.29 0.76 5.58
C GLN A 14 9.24 2.26 5.92
N ILE A 15 8.29 2.70 6.75
CA ILE A 15 7.96 4.08 7.12
C ILE A 15 7.46 4.95 5.94
N SER A 16 8.15 4.92 4.81
CA SER A 16 7.76 5.65 3.60
C SER A 16 8.30 5.03 2.33
N MET A 17 7.48 4.98 1.27
CA MET A 17 7.91 4.54 -0.06
C MET A 17 7.05 5.12 -1.19
N PRO A 18 7.52 5.10 -2.45
CA PRO A 18 6.69 5.40 -3.62
C PRO A 18 5.46 4.50 -3.70
N SER A 19 4.36 5.01 -4.25
CA SER A 19 3.10 4.24 -4.39
C SER A 19 3.29 2.96 -5.20
N GLU A 20 4.05 3.02 -6.29
CA GLU A 20 4.35 1.84 -7.14
C GLU A 20 5.14 0.75 -6.40
N ASP A 21 6.06 1.16 -5.52
CA ASP A 21 6.82 0.23 -4.69
C ASP A 21 5.92 -0.41 -3.64
N LEU A 22 5.04 0.35 -3.00
CA LEU A 22 4.07 -0.19 -2.04
C LEU A 22 3.13 -1.21 -2.71
N VAL A 23 2.70 -0.93 -3.94
CA VAL A 23 1.89 -1.88 -4.72
C VAL A 23 2.64 -3.17 -4.98
N ARG A 24 3.90 -3.08 -5.42
CA ARG A 24 4.76 -4.24 -5.69
C ARG A 24 5.02 -5.06 -4.42
N GLU A 25 5.42 -4.42 -3.33
CA GLU A 25 5.75 -5.12 -2.09
C GLU A 25 4.51 -5.73 -1.42
N THR A 26 3.35 -5.06 -1.50
CA THR A 26 2.07 -5.68 -1.09
C THR A 26 1.78 -6.91 -1.94
N ALA A 27 1.95 -6.84 -3.26
CA ALA A 27 1.71 -7.99 -4.13
C ALA A 27 2.64 -9.18 -3.80
N ASN A 28 3.91 -8.89 -3.50
CA ASN A 28 4.90 -9.87 -3.07
C ASN A 28 4.51 -10.52 -1.73
N LEU A 29 4.03 -9.74 -0.75
CA LEU A 29 3.55 -10.24 0.54
C LEU A 29 2.47 -11.32 0.37
N PHE A 30 1.56 -11.14 -0.59
CA PHE A 30 0.49 -12.09 -0.90
C PHE A 30 0.89 -13.20 -1.90
N GLY A 31 2.17 -13.27 -2.29
CA GLY A 31 2.68 -14.29 -3.20
C GLY A 31 2.23 -14.13 -4.65
N PHE A 32 1.74 -12.95 -5.06
CA PHE A 32 1.32 -12.71 -6.44
C PHE A 32 2.54 -12.59 -7.36
N GLN A 33 2.85 -13.67 -8.08
CA GLN A 33 3.97 -13.76 -9.03
C GLN A 33 3.90 -12.76 -10.19
N ARG A 34 2.69 -12.29 -10.53
CA ARG A 34 2.46 -11.23 -11.53
C ARG A 34 1.37 -10.30 -11.02
N THR A 35 1.71 -9.03 -10.85
CA THR A 35 0.73 -7.98 -10.56
C THR A 35 -0.02 -7.64 -11.85
N GLY A 36 -1.03 -8.46 -12.17
CA GLY A 36 -1.95 -8.16 -13.27
C GLY A 36 -2.78 -6.90 -12.96
N ARG A 37 -3.46 -6.35 -13.98
CA ARG A 37 -4.29 -5.13 -13.85
C ARG A 37 -5.27 -5.20 -12.67
N ALA A 38 -5.88 -6.36 -12.43
CA ALA A 38 -6.84 -6.56 -11.34
C ALA A 38 -6.18 -6.46 -9.95
N ILE A 39 -5.01 -7.06 -9.75
CA ILE A 39 -4.31 -7.00 -8.46
C ILE A 39 -3.79 -5.59 -8.19
N ASN A 40 -3.22 -4.93 -9.22
CA ASN A 40 -2.82 -3.53 -9.12
C ASN A 40 -4.00 -2.66 -8.66
N ALA A 41 -5.16 -2.75 -9.35
CA ALA A 41 -6.33 -1.97 -9.00
C ALA A 41 -6.78 -2.21 -7.55
N ARG A 42 -6.81 -3.46 -7.09
CA ARG A 42 -7.20 -3.78 -5.71
C ARG A 42 -6.24 -3.25 -4.65
N ILE A 43 -4.94 -3.23 -4.93
CA ILE A 43 -3.96 -2.67 -4.01
C ILE A 43 -4.01 -1.13 -4.05
N SER A 44 -4.21 -0.52 -5.22
CA SER A 44 -4.44 0.92 -5.34
C SER A 44 -5.68 1.38 -4.57
N GLU A 45 -6.81 0.67 -4.70
CA GLU A 45 -8.03 0.91 -3.90
C GLU A 45 -7.75 0.81 -2.39
N ALA A 46 -6.89 -0.13 -1.97
CA ALA A 46 -6.50 -0.26 -0.57
C ALA A 46 -5.66 0.93 -0.09
N ILE A 47 -4.75 1.45 -0.92
CA ILE A 47 -3.98 2.66 -0.63
C ILE A 47 -4.92 3.86 -0.47
N GLU A 48 -5.86 4.04 -1.41
CA GLU A 48 -6.86 5.12 -1.34
C GLU A 48 -7.69 5.03 -0.05
N GLN A 49 -8.14 3.84 0.32
CA GLN A 49 -8.85 3.62 1.58
C GLN A 49 -8.00 4.02 2.79
N LEU A 50 -6.71 3.64 2.83
CA LEU A 50 -5.82 3.99 3.93
C LEU A 50 -5.57 5.50 4.04
N ILE A 51 -5.52 6.21 2.91
CA ILE A 51 -5.44 7.68 2.89
C ILE A 51 -6.73 8.27 3.46
N GLN A 52 -7.90 7.80 3.00
CA GLN A 52 -9.20 8.25 3.51
C GLN A 52 -9.36 8.00 5.02
N ASP A 53 -8.80 6.89 5.51
CA ASP A 53 -8.81 6.52 6.93
C ASP A 53 -7.72 7.24 7.76
N ASN A 54 -6.95 8.15 7.16
CA ASN A 54 -5.81 8.87 7.75
C ASN A 54 -4.74 7.93 8.35
N LYS A 55 -4.59 6.72 7.82
CA LYS A 55 -3.57 5.76 8.26
C LYS A 55 -2.24 5.97 7.54
N ILE A 56 -2.29 6.51 6.34
CA ILE A 56 -1.13 6.87 5.54
C ILE A 56 -1.40 8.25 4.93
N ARG A 57 -0.34 8.98 4.62
CA ARG A 57 -0.41 10.28 3.94
C ARG A 57 0.47 10.28 2.70
N GLU A 58 0.07 11.04 1.70
CA GLU A 58 0.93 11.35 0.56
C GLU A 58 1.77 12.60 0.87
N ASP A 59 3.07 12.52 0.60
CA ASP A 59 4.04 13.58 0.78
C ASP A 59 5.02 13.57 -0.38
N SER A 60 4.92 14.57 -1.26
CA SER A 60 5.90 14.79 -2.33
C SER A 60 6.12 13.56 -3.22
N GLY A 61 5.03 12.84 -3.56
CA GLY A 61 5.06 11.62 -4.39
C GLY A 61 5.44 10.34 -3.64
N ARG A 62 5.54 10.39 -2.30
CA ARG A 62 5.75 9.22 -1.45
C ARG A 62 4.55 9.02 -0.53
N LEU A 63 4.26 7.76 -0.24
CA LEU A 63 3.37 7.39 0.85
C LEU A 63 4.19 7.33 2.14
N VAL A 64 3.65 7.86 3.22
CA VAL A 64 4.25 7.87 4.55
C VAL A 64 3.24 7.27 5.52
N TYR A 65 3.67 6.33 6.34
CA TYR A 65 2.86 5.79 7.41
C TYR A 65 2.62 6.89 8.46
N ALA A 66 1.36 7.12 8.84
CA ALA A 66 1.06 8.03 9.92
C ALA A 66 1.13 7.25 11.24
N GLU A 67 2.11 7.56 12.09
CA GLU A 67 2.07 7.10 13.48
C GLU A 67 0.87 7.76 14.17
N SER A 68 -0.03 6.92 14.67
CA SER A 68 -1.09 7.31 15.61
C SER A 68 -0.53 7.44 17.02
#